data_AF-L2GPI1-F1
#
_entry.id   AF-L2GPI1-F1
#
_cell.length_a   1.000
_cell.length_b   1.000
_cell.length_c   1.000
_cell.angle_alpha   90.00
_cell.angle_beta   90.00
_cell.angle_gamma   90.00
#
_symmetry.space_group_name_H-M   'P 1'
#
loop_
_entity.id
_entity.type
_entity.pdbx_description
1 polymer ?
#
loop_
_entity_poly.entity_id
_entity_poly.type
_entity_poly.pdbx_seq_one_letter_code
_entity_poly.pdbx_strand_id
1 'polypeptide(L)'
;MISLLLMIFSYAIQSFPYSREYVLELVQLAKNSYEKYNLEGLLYELENQSGLKAKVYMRGEKVIVSFRGTTFNVLGSDSSDNFNRIVDNSLFKCCKDQRCIVDTKTAIENYAYISNSIAFVDQVMKLFPTKKIVLTGHSLGGSIASIVGRIKNLEVLAFSSPGERHISDLFAPASASNILHLGACSDTIYTGKCSTQLSPCRIMGYQIETKCRYGRSFCIGTNYPDSILFHRIGFLQYLVENNEDIIEDNNQDCSDCIVERAQTSMLDNILRLLHTT
;
A
#
# COMPACT_ATOMS: atom_id res chain seq x y z
N MET A 1 12.77 -26.87 45.06
CA MET A 1 11.64 -26.07 44.53
C MET A 1 12.11 -24.75 43.89
N ILE A 2 13.14 -24.75 43.05
CA ILE A 2 13.51 -23.60 42.20
C ILE A 2 14.11 -24.17 40.92
N SER A 3 13.30 -24.74 40.04
CA SER A 3 13.75 -25.22 38.73
C SER A 3 12.55 -25.51 37.83
N LEU A 4 11.73 -24.50 37.52
CA LEU A 4 10.79 -24.56 36.38
C LEU A 4 10.14 -23.20 36.04
N LEU A 5 10.86 -22.09 36.12
CA LEU A 5 10.28 -20.76 35.82
C LEU A 5 11.20 -19.82 35.02
N LEU A 6 12.01 -20.38 34.11
CA LEU A 6 12.89 -19.60 33.21
C LEU A 6 12.83 -20.05 31.74
N MET A 7 11.76 -20.72 31.32
CA MET A 7 11.60 -21.20 29.94
C MET A 7 10.20 -20.96 29.37
N ILE A 8 9.63 -19.76 29.52
CA ILE A 8 8.48 -19.39 28.68
C ILE A 8 8.56 -17.89 28.31
N PHE A 9 8.55 -17.63 27.00
CA PHE A 9 8.46 -16.33 26.31
C PHE A 9 9.70 -15.42 26.28
N SER A 10 10.79 -15.91 25.66
CA SER A 10 11.59 -15.04 24.78
C SER A 10 10.89 -14.96 23.41
N TYR A 11 9.69 -14.39 23.35
CA TYR A 11 9.19 -13.85 22.08
C TYR A 11 9.94 -12.53 21.91
N ALA A 12 10.86 -12.50 20.95
CA ALA A 12 11.39 -11.24 20.47
C ALA A 12 10.19 -10.40 20.01
N ILE A 13 9.78 -9.42 20.82
CA ILE A 13 8.90 -8.34 20.37
C ILE A 13 9.76 -7.65 19.33
N GLN A 14 9.52 -7.93 18.04
CA GLN A 14 10.24 -7.23 17.00
C GLN A 14 9.69 -5.81 16.96
N SER A 15 10.30 -4.95 17.77
CA SER A 15 9.94 -3.55 17.92
C SER A 15 9.86 -2.90 16.55
N PHE A 16 8.83 -2.08 16.36
CA PHE A 16 8.71 -1.22 15.19
C PHE A 16 10.02 -0.46 14.95
N PRO A 17 10.62 -0.52 13.74
CA PRO A 17 12.04 -0.23 13.54
C PRO A 17 12.38 1.27 13.40
N TYR A 18 11.38 2.14 13.44
CA TYR A 18 11.57 3.59 13.28
C TYR A 18 11.19 4.34 14.56
N SER A 19 11.90 5.44 14.83
CA SER A 19 11.52 6.34 15.92
C SER A 19 10.20 7.04 15.61
N ARG A 20 9.49 7.45 16.66
CA ARG A 20 8.21 8.15 16.55
C ARG A 20 8.37 9.48 15.80
N GLU A 21 9.45 10.21 16.04
CA GLU A 21 9.75 11.48 15.36
C GLU A 21 9.88 11.27 13.85
N TYR A 22 10.57 10.20 13.44
CA TYR A 22 10.73 9.90 12.02
C TYR A 22 9.42 9.50 11.35
N VAL A 23 8.57 8.73 12.06
CA VAL A 23 7.22 8.39 11.57
C VAL A 23 6.36 9.64 11.44
N LEU A 24 6.35 10.51 12.45
CA LEU A 24 5.59 11.76 12.42
C LEU A 24 6.04 12.66 11.27
N GLU A 25 7.35 12.80 11.04
CA GLU A 25 7.87 13.53 9.89
C GLU A 25 7.31 12.98 8.57
N LEU A 26 7.44 11.67 8.34
CA LEU A 26 6.98 11.06 7.09
C LEU A 26 5.45 11.09 6.94
N VAL A 27 4.68 10.91 8.02
CA VAL A 27 3.21 11.07 8.00
C VAL A 27 2.84 12.50 7.63
N GLN A 28 3.54 13.51 8.16
CA GLN A 28 3.29 14.92 7.82
C GLN A 28 3.62 15.22 6.35
N LEU A 29 4.71 14.66 5.81
CA LEU A 29 5.06 14.80 4.39
C LEU A 29 4.05 14.08 3.48
N ALA A 30 3.58 12.90 3.87
CA ALA A 30 2.53 12.17 3.17
C ALA A 30 1.20 12.95 3.19
N LYS A 31 0.86 13.60 4.32
CA LYS A 31 -0.32 14.45 4.45
C LYS A 31 -0.20 15.71 3.60
N ASN A 32 0.95 16.37 3.62
CA ASN A 32 1.19 17.60 2.87
C ASN A 32 1.16 17.40 1.34
N SER A 33 1.29 16.16 0.86
CA SER A 33 1.09 15.84 -0.57
C SER A 33 -0.33 16.15 -1.09
N TYR A 34 -1.32 16.22 -0.19
CA TYR A 34 -2.71 16.59 -0.53
C TYR A 34 -2.98 18.10 -0.43
N GLU A 35 -2.08 18.85 0.20
CA GLU A 35 -2.27 20.24 0.56
C GLU A 35 -1.70 21.20 -0.49
N LYS A 36 -2.31 22.38 -0.63
CA LYS A 36 -1.78 23.44 -1.51
C LYS A 36 -0.57 24.16 -0.91
N TYR A 37 -0.49 24.25 0.41
CA TYR A 37 0.67 24.81 1.09
C TYR A 37 1.79 23.77 1.16
N ASN A 38 3.02 24.26 1.31
CA ASN A 38 4.21 23.42 1.32
C ASN A 38 4.91 23.49 2.67
N LEU A 39 5.39 22.35 3.15
CA LEU A 39 6.27 22.28 4.30
C LEU A 39 7.68 22.72 3.93
N GLU A 40 8.46 23.12 4.94
CA GLU A 40 9.86 23.50 4.79
C GLU A 40 10.67 22.41 4.07
N GLY A 41 11.69 22.81 3.33
CA GLY A 41 12.61 21.91 2.63
C GLY A 41 12.02 21.24 1.39
N LEU A 42 10.87 21.69 0.89
CA LEU A 42 10.40 21.30 -0.44
C LEU A 42 11.43 21.68 -1.51
N LEU A 43 11.75 20.74 -2.39
CA LEU A 43 12.64 20.91 -3.55
C LEU A 43 11.85 20.97 -4.86
N TYR A 44 10.85 20.11 -5.01
CA TYR A 44 10.11 19.95 -6.25
C TYR A 44 8.69 19.43 -6.00
N GLU A 45 7.75 19.84 -6.85
CA GLU A 45 6.39 19.32 -6.91
C GLU A 45 6.10 18.81 -8.32
N LEU A 46 5.67 17.56 -8.41
CA LEU A 46 5.24 16.90 -9.63
C LEU A 46 3.72 16.94 -9.68
N GLU A 47 3.19 17.39 -10.82
CA GLU A 47 1.84 17.08 -11.27
C GLU A 47 1.92 16.82 -12.77
N ASN A 48 1.57 15.61 -13.20
CA ASN A 48 1.65 15.23 -14.60
C ASN A 48 0.26 14.98 -15.23
N GLN A 49 0.25 14.73 -16.54
CA GLN A 49 -0.98 14.48 -17.30
C GLN A 49 -1.69 13.18 -16.91
N SER A 50 -0.99 12.21 -16.30
CA SER A 50 -1.60 10.99 -15.75
C SER A 50 -2.21 11.22 -14.37
N GLY A 51 -2.30 12.46 -13.87
CA GLY A 51 -2.80 12.75 -12.52
C GLY A 51 -1.87 12.28 -11.39
N LEU A 52 -0.65 11.83 -11.72
CA LEU A 52 0.37 11.49 -10.73
C LEU A 52 0.84 12.77 -10.09
N LYS A 53 0.77 12.81 -8.76
CA LYS A 53 1.25 13.94 -7.96
C LYS A 53 2.24 13.47 -6.92
N ALA A 54 3.31 14.24 -6.74
CA ALA A 54 4.31 13.96 -5.72
C ALA A 54 5.00 15.24 -5.26
N LYS A 55 5.49 15.25 -4.02
CA LYS A 55 6.33 16.33 -3.50
C LYS A 55 7.66 15.74 -3.03
N VAL A 56 8.76 16.46 -3.29
CA VAL A 56 10.12 16.05 -2.96
C VAL A 56 10.67 16.99 -1.92
N TYR A 57 11.20 16.46 -0.81
CA TYR A 57 11.72 17.23 0.31
C TYR A 57 13.16 16.86 0.63
N MET A 58 13.97 17.84 1.04
CA MET A 58 15.28 17.63 1.66
C MET A 58 15.13 17.55 3.18
N ARG A 59 15.70 16.51 3.81
CA ARG A 59 15.78 16.34 5.26
C ARG A 59 17.18 15.84 5.65
N GLY A 60 18.07 16.77 5.95
CA GLY A 60 19.48 16.47 6.24
C GLY A 60 20.15 15.74 5.06
N GLU A 61 20.51 14.48 5.27
CA GLU A 61 21.13 13.61 4.25
C GLU A 61 20.12 12.80 3.42
N LYS A 62 18.82 12.98 3.68
CA LYS A 62 17.74 12.27 2.97
C LYS A 62 17.02 13.19 1.98
N VAL A 63 16.66 12.63 0.84
CA VAL A 63 15.66 13.20 -0.07
C VAL A 63 14.44 12.32 -0.04
N ILE A 64 13.31 12.88 0.38
CA ILE A 64 12.07 12.15 0.59
C ILE A 64 11.12 12.46 -0.57
N VAL A 65 10.69 11.43 -1.29
CA VAL A 65 9.66 11.53 -2.32
C VAL A 65 8.33 11.07 -1.73
N SER A 66 7.40 12.01 -1.60
CA SER A 66 6.06 11.80 -1.06
C SER A 66 5.04 11.73 -2.20
N PHE A 67 4.56 10.54 -2.52
CA PHE A 67 3.50 10.35 -3.51
C PHE A 67 2.13 10.64 -2.91
N ARG A 68 1.33 11.45 -3.62
CA ARG A 68 -0.06 11.71 -3.26
C ARG A 68 -0.93 10.53 -3.67
N GLY A 69 -1.85 10.13 -2.80
CA GLY A 69 -2.89 9.16 -3.14
C GLY A 69 -4.20 9.81 -3.65
N THR A 70 -5.26 9.02 -3.67
CA THR A 70 -6.57 9.45 -4.16
C THR A 70 -7.29 10.35 -3.16
N THR A 71 -8.00 11.37 -3.64
CA THR A 71 -8.92 12.15 -2.82
C THR A 71 -10.25 11.38 -2.74
N PHE A 72 -10.57 10.81 -1.57
CA PHE A 72 -11.86 10.13 -1.34
C PHE A 72 -12.99 11.16 -1.26
N ASN A 73 -13.54 11.57 -2.40
CA ASN A 73 -14.71 12.45 -2.43
C ASN A 73 -16.00 11.63 -2.31
N VAL A 74 -16.79 11.91 -1.26
CA VAL A 74 -18.15 11.37 -1.10
C VAL A 74 -19.17 12.19 -1.93
N LEU A 75 -18.80 13.38 -2.39
CA LEU A 75 -19.63 14.29 -3.19
C LEU A 75 -18.75 15.08 -4.18
N GLY A 76 -18.96 14.88 -5.49
CA GLY A 76 -18.44 15.78 -6.54
C GLY A 76 -17.02 15.48 -7.06
N SER A 77 -16.90 15.45 -8.37
CA SER A 77 -15.83 14.82 -9.17
C SER A 77 -14.86 15.85 -9.74
N ASP A 78 -13.63 15.89 -9.25
CA ASP A 78 -12.49 16.42 -10.02
C ASP A 78 -12.01 15.38 -11.05
N SER A 79 -11.59 15.83 -12.23
CA SER A 79 -11.11 14.95 -13.32
C SER A 79 -9.89 14.12 -12.93
N SER A 80 -8.99 14.65 -12.08
CA SER A 80 -7.84 13.91 -11.54
C SER A 80 -8.26 12.82 -10.56
N ASP A 81 -9.33 13.03 -9.79
CA ASP A 81 -9.87 12.03 -8.88
C ASP A 81 -10.52 10.86 -9.66
N ASN A 82 -11.09 11.13 -10.85
CA ASN A 82 -11.56 10.07 -11.74
C ASN A 82 -10.41 9.19 -12.26
N PHE A 83 -9.26 9.77 -12.60
CA PHE A 83 -8.10 9.00 -13.04
C PHE A 83 -7.52 8.15 -11.91
N ASN A 84 -7.36 8.74 -10.72
CA ASN A 84 -6.86 8.03 -9.55
C ASN A 84 -7.79 6.86 -9.17
N ARG A 85 -9.12 7.04 -9.25
CA ARG A 85 -10.09 5.94 -9.04
C ARG A 85 -9.95 4.82 -10.09
N ILE A 86 -9.67 5.15 -11.35
CA ILE A 86 -9.42 4.16 -12.40
C ILE A 86 -8.14 3.38 -12.10
N VAL A 87 -7.08 4.08 -11.65
CA VAL A 87 -5.82 3.46 -11.22
C VAL A 87 -6.07 2.57 -10.01
N ASP A 88 -6.78 3.02 -8.98
CA ASP A 88 -7.14 2.21 -7.81
C ASP A 88 -7.86 0.92 -8.22
N ASN A 89 -8.90 1.04 -9.06
CA ASN A 89 -9.70 -0.10 -9.51
C ASN A 89 -8.93 -1.06 -10.42
N SER A 90 -7.81 -0.60 -11.01
CA SER A 90 -6.91 -1.46 -11.80
C SER A 90 -5.85 -2.10 -10.91
N LEU A 91 -5.27 -1.36 -9.97
CA LEU A 91 -4.18 -1.83 -9.10
C LEU A 91 -4.66 -2.82 -8.04
N PHE A 92 -5.87 -2.64 -7.51
CA PHE A 92 -6.33 -3.38 -6.34
C PHE A 92 -7.44 -4.39 -6.62
N LYS A 93 -7.86 -4.52 -7.88
CA LYS A 93 -8.79 -5.55 -8.33
C LYS A 93 -8.13 -6.91 -8.33
N CYS A 94 -8.89 -7.92 -7.92
CA CYS A 94 -8.44 -9.29 -8.00
C CYS A 94 -8.64 -9.91 -9.39
N CYS A 95 -7.57 -10.47 -9.95
CA CYS A 95 -7.62 -11.27 -11.17
C CYS A 95 -7.49 -12.77 -10.87
N LYS A 96 -8.52 -13.53 -11.27
CA LYS A 96 -8.63 -14.98 -11.04
C LYS A 96 -8.25 -15.82 -12.26
N ASP A 97 -7.98 -15.20 -13.41
CA ASP A 97 -7.60 -15.86 -14.64
C ASP A 97 -6.52 -15.06 -15.39
N GLN A 98 -5.84 -15.72 -16.33
CA GLN A 98 -4.72 -15.14 -17.08
C GLN A 98 -5.16 -13.96 -17.95
N ARG A 99 -6.39 -13.97 -18.46
CA ARG A 99 -6.90 -12.89 -19.31
C ARG A 99 -7.07 -11.62 -18.51
N CYS A 100 -7.65 -11.69 -17.31
CA CYS A 100 -7.74 -10.56 -16.39
C CYS A 100 -6.35 -10.00 -16.05
N ILE A 101 -5.36 -10.85 -15.79
CA ILE A 101 -3.99 -10.39 -15.49
C ILE A 101 -3.42 -9.59 -16.66
N VAL A 102 -3.56 -10.10 -17.89
CA VAL A 102 -3.07 -9.42 -19.10
C VAL A 102 -3.82 -8.11 -19.35
N ASP A 103 -5.14 -8.10 -19.21
CA ASP A 103 -5.97 -6.91 -19.38
C ASP A 103 -5.63 -5.84 -18.34
N THR A 104 -5.44 -6.23 -17.07
CA THR A 104 -5.04 -5.35 -15.98
C THR A 104 -3.65 -4.80 -16.20
N LYS A 105 -2.68 -5.63 -16.61
CA LYS A 105 -1.33 -5.16 -16.94
C LYS A 105 -1.37 -4.11 -18.05
N THR A 106 -2.09 -4.40 -19.12
CA THR A 106 -2.26 -3.50 -20.27
C THR A 106 -2.91 -2.18 -19.85
N ALA A 107 -3.93 -2.24 -18.99
CA ALA A 107 -4.58 -1.04 -18.45
C ALA A 107 -3.60 -0.18 -17.64
N ILE A 108 -2.86 -0.78 -16.70
CA ILE A 108 -1.87 -0.06 -15.87
C ILE A 108 -0.79 0.58 -16.73
N GLU A 109 -0.30 -0.13 -17.75
CA GLU A 109 0.68 0.38 -18.71
C GLU A 109 0.13 1.55 -19.53
N ASN A 110 -1.11 1.46 -20.02
CA ASN A 110 -1.77 2.53 -20.77
C ASN A 110 -1.96 3.81 -19.95
N TYR A 111 -2.21 3.68 -18.64
CA TYR A 111 -2.30 4.83 -17.74
C TYR A 111 -0.94 5.45 -17.42
N ALA A 112 0.16 4.75 -17.74
CA ALA A 112 1.53 5.17 -17.49
C ALA A 112 1.83 5.61 -16.05
N TYR A 113 0.97 5.28 -15.07
CA TYR A 113 1.07 5.82 -13.72
C TYR A 113 2.29 5.26 -12.98
N ILE A 114 2.49 3.94 -13.08
CA ILE A 114 3.67 3.25 -12.53
C ILE A 114 4.93 3.65 -13.29
N SER A 115 4.91 3.65 -14.63
CA SER A 115 6.09 3.99 -15.44
C SER A 115 6.54 5.44 -15.24
N ASN A 116 5.60 6.39 -15.14
CA ASN A 116 5.90 7.78 -14.81
C ASN A 116 6.48 7.92 -13.40
N SER A 117 5.98 7.14 -12.43
CA SER A 117 6.51 7.13 -11.06
C SER A 117 7.95 6.61 -11.01
N ILE A 118 8.26 5.53 -11.74
CA ILE A 118 9.62 4.98 -11.89
C ILE A 118 10.54 6.03 -12.52
N ALA A 119 10.14 6.62 -13.65
CA ALA A 119 10.93 7.61 -14.37
C ALA A 119 11.20 8.87 -13.52
N PHE A 120 10.21 9.30 -12.73
CA PHE A 120 10.37 10.41 -11.81
C PHE A 120 11.38 10.11 -10.69
N VAL A 121 11.29 8.95 -10.06
CA VAL A 121 12.27 8.55 -9.04
C VAL A 121 13.67 8.41 -9.64
N ASP A 122 13.81 7.91 -10.87
CA ASP A 122 15.10 7.90 -11.58
C ASP A 122 15.68 9.30 -11.76
N GLN A 123 14.85 10.31 -12.05
CA GLN A 123 15.30 11.70 -12.14
C GLN A 123 15.75 12.23 -10.78
N VAL A 124 15.00 11.96 -9.70
CA VAL A 124 15.39 12.37 -8.34
C VAL A 124 16.73 11.73 -7.94
N MET A 125 16.91 10.42 -8.20
CA MET A 125 18.17 9.72 -7.92
C MET A 125 19.35 10.32 -8.70
N LYS A 126 19.14 10.73 -9.95
CA LYS A 126 20.18 11.39 -10.77
C LYS A 126 20.53 12.79 -10.27
N LEU A 127 19.54 13.54 -9.78
CA LEU A 127 19.74 14.89 -9.25
C LEU A 127 20.44 14.89 -7.89
N PHE A 128 20.23 13.83 -7.09
CA PHE A 128 20.78 13.70 -5.74
C PHE A 128 21.59 12.42 -5.54
N PRO A 129 22.69 12.22 -6.30
CA PRO A 129 23.41 10.94 -6.35
C PRO A 129 24.09 10.54 -5.04
N THR A 130 24.32 11.49 -4.13
CA THR A 130 24.98 11.26 -2.84
C THR A 130 23.99 11.20 -1.66
N LYS A 131 22.71 11.49 -1.89
CA LYS A 131 21.69 11.54 -0.84
C LYS A 131 20.95 10.22 -0.74
N LYS A 132 20.50 9.90 0.47
CA LYS A 132 19.65 8.72 0.70
C LYS A 132 18.23 9.02 0.23
N ILE A 133 17.76 8.33 -0.80
CA ILE A 133 16.39 8.48 -1.29
C ILE A 133 15.45 7.60 -0.45
N VAL A 134 14.38 8.21 0.08
CA VAL A 134 13.32 7.52 0.82
C VAL A 134 11.99 7.81 0.13
N LEU A 135 11.17 6.78 -0.05
CA LEU A 135 9.84 6.94 -0.61
C LEU A 135 8.78 6.85 0.50
N THR A 136 7.76 7.68 0.39
CA THR A 136 6.60 7.64 1.26
C THR A 136 5.35 8.03 0.50
N GLY A 137 4.21 7.84 1.15
CA GLY A 137 2.91 8.17 0.58
C GLY A 137 1.81 7.53 1.41
N HIS A 138 0.59 8.01 1.15
CA HIS A 138 -0.61 7.53 1.82
C HIS A 138 -1.61 6.95 0.82
N SER A 139 -2.37 5.93 1.24
CA SER A 139 -3.38 5.27 0.40
C SER A 139 -2.75 4.79 -0.92
N LEU A 140 -3.32 5.12 -2.09
CA LEU A 140 -2.72 4.87 -3.40
C LEU A 140 -1.24 5.29 -3.47
N GLY A 141 -0.89 6.48 -2.98
CA GLY A 141 0.49 6.98 -3.01
C GLY A 141 1.46 6.11 -2.20
N GLY A 142 0.99 5.49 -1.12
CA GLY A 142 1.78 4.52 -0.35
C GLY A 142 2.04 3.22 -1.12
N SER A 143 1.03 2.73 -1.86
CA SER A 143 1.19 1.56 -2.73
C SER A 143 2.14 1.85 -3.90
N ILE A 144 2.08 3.05 -4.48
CA ILE A 144 3.05 3.50 -5.51
C ILE A 144 4.46 3.56 -4.93
N ALA A 145 4.64 4.15 -3.75
CA ALA A 145 5.93 4.19 -3.06
C ALA A 145 6.48 2.78 -2.82
N SER A 146 5.64 1.83 -2.40
CA SER A 146 6.02 0.41 -2.23
C SER A 146 6.45 -0.23 -3.56
N ILE A 147 5.65 -0.11 -4.63
CA ILE A 147 5.97 -0.67 -5.95
C ILE A 147 7.30 -0.11 -6.49
N VAL A 148 7.47 1.22 -6.49
CA VAL A 148 8.68 1.85 -7.02
C VAL A 148 9.88 1.56 -6.12
N GLY A 149 9.69 1.57 -4.79
CA GLY A 149 10.73 1.24 -3.83
C GLY A 149 11.21 -0.20 -3.97
N ARG A 150 10.31 -1.14 -4.27
CA ARG A 150 10.65 -2.52 -4.61
C ARG A 150 11.52 -2.60 -5.87
N ILE A 151 11.10 -1.93 -6.94
CA ILE A 151 11.82 -1.90 -8.23
C ILE A 151 13.21 -1.28 -8.09
N LYS A 152 13.33 -0.22 -7.28
CA LYS A 152 14.57 0.55 -7.11
C LYS A 152 15.39 0.14 -5.88
N ASN A 153 14.93 -0.83 -5.11
CA ASN A 153 15.50 -1.23 -3.82
C ASN A 153 15.72 -0.04 -2.86
N LEU A 154 14.72 0.84 -2.74
CA LEU A 154 14.75 2.02 -1.88
C LEU A 154 14.02 1.77 -0.56
N GLU A 155 14.37 2.55 0.47
CA GLU A 155 13.63 2.57 1.74
C GLU A 155 12.23 3.15 1.54
N VAL A 156 11.23 2.45 2.07
CA VAL A 156 9.83 2.88 2.01
C VAL A 156 9.21 2.81 3.40
N LEU A 157 8.54 3.90 3.78
CA LEU A 157 7.52 3.88 4.83
C LEU A 157 6.21 4.37 4.20
N ALA A 158 5.29 3.43 3.95
CA ALA A 158 4.01 3.69 3.32
C ALA A 158 2.89 3.70 4.38
N PHE A 159 1.93 4.61 4.22
CA PHE A 159 0.88 4.84 5.21
C PHE A 159 -0.50 4.42 4.71
N SER A 160 -1.20 3.58 5.48
CA SER A 160 -2.57 3.15 5.17
C SER A 160 -2.75 2.72 3.71
N SER A 161 -1.73 2.11 3.10
CA SER A 161 -1.77 1.71 1.68
C SER A 161 -2.57 0.42 1.51
N PRO A 162 -3.45 0.27 0.50
CA PRO A 162 -4.03 -1.02 0.13
C PRO A 162 -2.95 -2.02 -0.30
N GLY A 163 -3.30 -3.31 -0.38
CA GLY A 163 -2.35 -4.38 -0.71
C GLY A 163 -1.88 -4.35 -2.17
N GLU A 164 -0.62 -4.04 -2.43
CA GLU A 164 -0.08 -3.96 -3.79
C GLU A 164 0.65 -5.21 -4.31
N ARG A 165 0.78 -6.28 -3.51
CA ARG A 165 1.61 -7.46 -3.84
C ARG A 165 1.21 -8.08 -5.19
N HIS A 166 -0.09 -8.29 -5.41
CA HIS A 166 -0.63 -8.94 -6.60
C HIS A 166 -0.17 -8.29 -7.91
N ILE A 167 -0.18 -6.95 -7.96
CA ILE A 167 0.21 -6.19 -9.15
C ILE A 167 1.71 -5.90 -9.19
N SER A 168 2.33 -5.70 -8.02
CA SER A 168 3.77 -5.46 -7.93
C SER A 168 4.59 -6.59 -8.58
N ASP A 169 4.09 -7.84 -8.52
CA ASP A 169 4.72 -9.01 -9.15
C ASP A 169 4.80 -8.97 -10.68
N LEU A 170 4.02 -8.10 -11.31
CA LEU A 170 4.09 -7.86 -12.75
C LEU A 170 5.30 -7.01 -13.14
N PHE A 171 5.92 -6.30 -12.18
CA PHE A 171 6.97 -5.30 -12.43
C PHE A 171 8.35 -5.68 -11.89
N ALA A 172 8.45 -6.49 -10.84
CA ALA A 172 9.72 -6.78 -10.16
C ALA A 172 9.77 -8.19 -9.52
N PRO A 173 10.97 -8.77 -9.34
CA PRO A 173 11.16 -10.00 -8.57
C PRO A 173 10.93 -9.80 -7.06
N ALA A 174 10.78 -10.90 -6.31
CA ALA A 174 10.29 -10.98 -4.92
C ALA A 174 11.22 -10.44 -3.81
N SER A 175 12.04 -9.40 -4.05
CA SER A 175 12.82 -8.74 -2.99
C SER A 175 12.08 -7.52 -2.44
N ALA A 176 11.93 -7.42 -1.12
CA ALA A 176 11.19 -6.32 -0.47
C ALA A 176 11.64 -6.02 0.97
N SER A 177 12.91 -6.24 1.33
CA SER A 177 13.36 -6.10 2.72
C SER A 177 13.30 -4.67 3.28
N ASN A 178 13.27 -3.66 2.42
CA ASN A 178 13.36 -2.24 2.80
C ASN A 178 12.00 -1.51 2.80
N ILE A 179 10.91 -2.27 2.77
CA ILE A 179 9.55 -1.74 2.70
C ILE A 179 8.83 -2.00 4.02
N LEU A 180 8.27 -0.93 4.58
CA LEU A 180 7.41 -1.01 5.76
C LEU A 180 6.10 -0.28 5.51
N HIS A 181 5.01 -0.89 5.95
CA HIS A 181 3.69 -0.30 5.93
C HIS A 181 3.18 -0.05 7.35
N LEU A 182 2.60 1.12 7.59
CA LEU A 182 1.93 1.47 8.84
C LEU A 182 0.53 2.01 8.55
N GLY A 183 -0.50 1.43 9.14
CA GLY A 183 -1.88 1.93 9.03
C GLY A 183 -2.63 1.82 10.35
N ALA A 184 -3.82 2.40 10.45
CA ALA A 184 -4.65 2.17 11.64
C ALA A 184 -5.18 0.73 11.64
N CYS A 185 -5.21 0.05 12.78
CA CYS A 185 -5.78 -1.31 12.85
C CYS A 185 -7.28 -1.35 12.52
N SER A 186 -7.95 -0.21 12.63
CA SER A 186 -9.36 0.00 12.32
C SER A 186 -9.64 0.53 10.90
N ASP A 187 -8.59 0.76 10.09
CA ASP A 187 -8.73 1.21 8.70
C ASP A 187 -9.15 0.03 7.81
N THR A 188 -10.37 0.09 7.26
CA THR A 188 -10.94 -0.99 6.43
C THR A 188 -10.26 -1.17 5.09
N ILE A 189 -9.62 -0.12 4.55
CA ILE A 189 -8.84 -0.20 3.31
C ILE A 189 -7.49 -0.85 3.61
N TYR A 190 -6.80 -0.38 4.65
CA TYR A 190 -5.51 -0.96 5.07
C TYR A 190 -5.65 -2.43 5.52
N THR A 191 -6.71 -2.79 6.23
CA THR A 191 -6.91 -4.18 6.68
C THR A 191 -7.54 -5.08 5.62
N GLY A 192 -7.87 -4.56 4.42
CA GLY A 192 -8.44 -5.34 3.33
C GLY A 192 -9.91 -5.76 3.53
N LYS A 193 -10.60 -5.12 4.48
CA LYS A 193 -12.02 -5.37 4.79
C LYS A 193 -12.98 -4.66 3.82
N CYS A 194 -12.46 -3.91 2.85
CA CYS A 194 -13.24 -3.17 1.87
C CYS A 194 -13.65 -3.96 0.60
N SER A 195 -13.52 -5.28 0.61
CA SER A 195 -13.66 -6.14 -0.59
C SER A 195 -15.08 -6.65 -0.88
N THR A 196 -16.01 -6.58 0.07
CA THR A 196 -17.38 -7.13 -0.06
C THR A 196 -18.27 -6.30 -0.99
N GLN A 197 -19.31 -6.91 -1.59
CA GLN A 197 -20.22 -6.24 -2.54
C GLN A 197 -20.89 -4.99 -1.97
N LEU A 198 -21.22 -5.00 -0.68
CA LEU A 198 -21.86 -3.88 0.04
C LEU A 198 -20.85 -3.07 0.86
N SER A 199 -19.55 -3.20 0.58
CA SER A 199 -18.53 -2.43 1.27
C SER A 199 -18.68 -0.93 0.97
N PRO A 200 -18.28 -0.05 1.92
CA PRO A 200 -18.29 1.39 1.68
C PRO A 200 -17.42 1.80 0.48
N CYS A 201 -16.32 1.07 0.20
CA CYS A 201 -15.50 1.33 -0.99
C CYS A 201 -16.28 1.10 -2.28
N ARG A 202 -16.98 -0.04 -2.41
CA ARG A 202 -17.75 -0.34 -3.63
C ARG A 202 -18.92 0.61 -3.82
N ILE A 203 -19.60 1.01 -2.75
CA ILE A 203 -20.68 2.02 -2.80
C ILE A 203 -20.13 3.36 -3.31
N MET A 204 -18.88 3.70 -2.98
CA MET A 204 -18.19 4.91 -3.45
C MET A 204 -17.49 4.72 -4.81
N GLY A 205 -17.63 3.56 -5.46
CA GLY A 205 -17.07 3.27 -6.79
C GLY A 205 -15.62 2.78 -6.81
N TYR A 206 -15.09 2.33 -5.67
CA TYR A 206 -13.74 1.76 -5.53
C TYR A 206 -13.77 0.23 -5.41
N GLN A 207 -12.98 -0.44 -6.24
CA GLN A 207 -12.74 -1.88 -6.24
C GLN A 207 -11.37 -2.18 -5.62
N ILE A 208 -11.32 -2.13 -4.28
CA ILE A 208 -10.13 -2.45 -3.49
C ILE A 208 -10.33 -3.83 -2.86
N GLU A 209 -9.78 -4.86 -3.49
CA GLU A 209 -10.02 -6.26 -3.14
C GLU A 209 -8.79 -6.97 -2.55
N THR A 210 -7.62 -6.35 -2.70
CA THR A 210 -6.31 -6.89 -2.31
C THR A 210 -5.87 -6.35 -0.95
N LYS A 211 -5.17 -7.18 -0.19
CA LYS A 211 -4.65 -6.86 1.15
C LYS A 211 -3.18 -7.20 1.33
N CYS A 212 -2.60 -8.04 0.47
CA CYS A 212 -1.22 -8.48 0.62
C CYS A 212 -0.25 -7.39 0.16
N ARG A 213 0.81 -7.20 0.94
CA ARG A 213 1.84 -6.18 0.72
C ARG A 213 3.21 -6.79 0.64
N TYR A 214 4.15 -6.06 0.06
CA TYR A 214 5.56 -6.42 0.15
C TYR A 214 6.20 -5.82 1.40
N GLY A 215 7.24 -6.47 1.95
CA GLY A 215 7.89 -6.03 3.18
C GLY A 215 7.07 -6.31 4.44
N ARG A 216 7.32 -5.54 5.50
CA ARG A 216 6.69 -5.72 6.82
C ARG A 216 5.49 -4.80 6.98
N SER A 217 4.41 -5.29 7.57
CA SER A 217 3.19 -4.52 7.81
C SER A 217 2.93 -4.37 9.30
N PHE A 218 2.52 -3.20 9.73
CA PHE A 218 2.20 -2.88 11.11
C PHE A 218 0.90 -2.10 11.17
N CYS A 219 0.12 -2.33 12.21
CA CYS A 219 -1.03 -1.49 12.48
C CYS A 219 -0.92 -0.84 13.86
N ILE A 220 -1.47 0.38 13.98
CA ILE A 220 -1.48 1.18 15.21
C ILE A 220 -2.91 1.41 15.68
N GLY A 221 -3.13 1.38 16.99
CA GLY A 221 -4.44 1.66 17.61
C GLY A 221 -5.46 0.52 17.44
N THR A 222 -5.43 -0.45 18.35
CA THR A 222 -6.26 -1.67 18.32
C THR A 222 -7.66 -1.50 18.92
N ASN A 223 -7.91 -0.39 19.62
CA ASN A 223 -9.12 -0.17 20.43
C ASN A 223 -10.25 0.58 19.68
N TYR A 224 -10.19 0.63 18.35
CA TYR A 224 -11.15 1.35 17.52
C TYR A 224 -11.97 0.39 16.64
N PRO A 225 -13.28 0.66 16.41
CA PRO A 225 -14.08 -0.17 15.51
C PRO A 225 -13.65 0.01 14.06
N ASP A 226 -13.79 -1.03 13.24
CA ASP A 226 -13.49 -0.92 11.81
C ASP A 226 -14.31 0.19 11.13
N SER A 227 -13.64 1.09 10.42
CA SER A 227 -14.30 2.14 9.64
C SER A 227 -13.45 2.66 8.50
N ILE A 228 -14.09 2.92 7.36
CA ILE A 228 -13.45 3.64 6.23
C ILE A 228 -13.03 5.06 6.62
N LEU A 229 -13.67 5.65 7.64
CA LEU A 229 -13.33 7.00 8.12
C LEU A 229 -11.93 7.05 8.76
N PHE A 230 -11.45 5.91 9.28
CA PHE A 230 -10.12 5.78 9.88
C PHE A 230 -9.01 5.59 8.85
N HIS A 231 -9.36 5.53 7.55
CA HIS A 231 -8.39 5.61 6.46
C HIS A 231 -7.78 7.00 6.28
N ARG A 232 -8.33 8.04 6.90
CA ARG A 232 -7.79 9.40 6.73
C ARG A 232 -6.41 9.50 7.37
N ILE A 233 -5.43 10.00 6.64
CA ILE A 233 -4.05 10.18 7.16
C ILE A 233 -3.98 11.02 8.44
N GLY A 234 -4.92 11.96 8.64
CA GLY A 234 -5.01 12.74 9.87
C GLY A 234 -5.33 11.89 11.10
N PHE A 235 -6.10 10.81 10.95
CA PHE A 235 -6.35 9.86 12.04
C PHE A 235 -5.10 9.05 12.35
N LEU A 236 -4.37 8.59 11.33
CA LEU A 236 -3.09 7.91 11.55
C LEU A 236 -2.07 8.82 12.26
N GLN A 237 -1.98 10.09 11.85
CA GLN A 237 -1.16 11.10 12.52
C GLN A 237 -1.55 11.22 14.00
N TYR A 238 -2.85 11.31 14.30
CA TYR A 238 -3.36 11.36 15.67
C TYR A 238 -2.92 10.14 16.50
N LEU A 239 -3.00 8.93 15.96
CA LEU A 239 -2.58 7.72 16.68
C LEU A 239 -1.08 7.75 17.02
N VAL A 240 -0.24 8.16 16.05
CA VAL A 240 1.21 8.29 16.27
C VAL A 240 1.49 9.41 17.29
N GLU A 241 0.78 10.53 17.22
CA GLU A 241 0.90 11.65 18.18
C GLU A 241 0.46 11.26 19.60
N ASN A 242 -0.48 10.34 19.76
CA ASN A 242 -0.92 9.88 21.08
C ASN A 242 -0.15 8.66 21.59
N ASN A 243 0.86 8.20 20.85
CA ASN A 243 1.70 7.05 21.23
C ASN A 243 0.87 5.78 21.47
N GLU A 244 -0.09 5.55 20.57
CA GLU A 244 -0.90 4.33 20.55
C GLU A 244 -0.05 3.10 20.23
N ASP A 245 -0.52 1.93 20.69
CA ASP A 245 0.19 0.68 20.53
C ASP A 245 0.32 0.27 19.06
N ILE A 246 1.54 -0.12 18.67
CA ILE A 246 1.85 -0.64 17.33
C ILE A 246 2.05 -2.15 17.43
N ILE A 247 1.34 -2.90 16.59
CA ILE A 247 1.47 -4.34 16.45
C ILE A 247 1.91 -4.69 15.02
N GLU A 248 2.73 -5.73 14.87
CA GLU A 248 3.07 -6.27 13.56
C GLU A 248 1.91 -7.12 13.02
N ASP A 249 1.49 -6.83 11.80
CA ASP A 249 0.53 -7.63 11.06
C ASP A 249 1.28 -8.81 10.42
N ASN A 250 1.23 -9.97 11.09
CA ASN A 250 1.89 -11.20 10.67
C ASN A 250 1.19 -11.82 9.44
N ASN A 251 1.38 -11.20 8.28
CA ASN A 251 0.82 -11.60 7.00
C ASN A 251 1.77 -12.54 6.21
N GLN A 252 2.53 -13.39 6.91
CA GLN A 252 3.50 -14.31 6.27
C GLN A 252 2.85 -15.25 5.26
N ASP A 253 1.60 -15.67 5.51
CA ASP A 253 0.78 -16.47 4.59
C ASP A 253 -0.35 -15.66 3.93
N CYS A 254 -0.07 -14.39 3.60
CA CYS A 254 -1.07 -13.57 2.92
C CYS A 254 -1.34 -14.08 1.51
N SER A 255 -2.61 -14.40 1.24
CA SER A 255 -3.11 -14.75 -0.09
C SER A 255 -4.19 -13.77 -0.52
N ASP A 256 -3.99 -13.18 -1.69
CA ASP A 256 -4.98 -12.39 -2.42
C ASP A 256 -5.56 -13.22 -3.56
N CYS A 257 -6.79 -12.90 -3.95
CA CYS A 257 -7.39 -13.36 -5.20
C CYS A 257 -7.47 -14.88 -5.35
N ILE A 258 -7.70 -15.60 -4.23
CA ILE A 258 -7.91 -17.05 -4.24
C ILE A 258 -9.02 -17.38 -5.24
N VAL A 259 -8.64 -18.15 -6.26
CA VAL A 259 -9.59 -18.78 -7.16
C VAL A 259 -10.31 -19.82 -6.31
N GLU A 260 -11.59 -19.61 -6.01
CA GLU A 260 -12.46 -20.74 -5.67
C GLU A 260 -12.32 -21.68 -6.85
N ARG A 261 -11.58 -22.79 -6.69
CA ARG A 261 -11.67 -23.88 -7.64
C ARG A 261 -13.14 -24.25 -7.63
N ALA A 262 -13.88 -23.80 -8.64
CA ALA A 262 -15.13 -24.45 -9.00
C ALA A 262 -14.78 -25.93 -8.99
N GLN A 263 -15.43 -26.67 -8.08
CA GLN A 263 -15.11 -28.06 -7.82
C GLN A 263 -14.83 -28.75 -9.15
N THR A 264 -13.71 -29.45 -9.22
CA THR A 264 -13.35 -30.41 -10.27
C THR A 264 -14.37 -31.55 -10.38
N SER A 265 -15.64 -31.35 -10.04
CA SER A 265 -16.71 -32.33 -10.09
C SER A 265 -17.10 -32.69 -11.52
N MET A 266 -16.78 -31.89 -12.54
CA MET A 266 -17.08 -32.27 -13.93
C MET A 266 -16.00 -33.18 -14.54
N LEU A 267 -14.71 -32.92 -14.29
CA LEU A 267 -13.63 -33.75 -14.82
C LEU A 267 -13.51 -35.08 -14.05
N ASP A 268 -13.71 -35.07 -12.73
CA ASP A 268 -13.71 -36.29 -11.90
C ASP A 268 -14.92 -37.20 -12.20
N ASN A 269 -16.08 -36.63 -12.55
CA ASN A 269 -17.24 -37.42 -12.96
C ASN A 269 -17.07 -38.03 -14.36
N ILE A 270 -16.41 -37.34 -15.29
CA ILE A 270 -16.08 -37.88 -16.62
C ILE A 270 -15.04 -39.00 -16.50
N LEU A 271 -14.01 -38.83 -15.67
CA LEU A 271 -13.00 -39.87 -15.43
C LEU A 271 -13.59 -41.10 -14.71
N ARG A 272 -14.55 -40.92 -13.79
CA ARG A 272 -15.26 -42.04 -13.16
C ARG A 272 -16.14 -42.83 -14.14
N LEU A 273 -16.80 -42.15 -15.09
CA LEU A 273 -17.61 -42.81 -16.12
C LEU A 273 -16.76 -43.62 -17.12
N LEU A 274 -15.55 -43.15 -17.42
CA LEU A 274 -14.61 -43.85 -18.31
C LEU A 274 -13.90 -45.04 -17.66
N HIS A 275 -13.95 -45.17 -16.33
CA HIS A 275 -13.40 -46.32 -15.60
C HIS A 275 -14.45 -47.36 -15.19
N THR A 276 -15.72 -47.15 -15.53
CA THR A 276 -16.84 -48.10 -15.29
C THR A 276 -17.38 -48.78 -16.55
N THR A 277 -16.72 -48.58 -17.70
CA THR A 277 -16.97 -49.29 -18.97
C THR A 277 -15.80 -50.20 -19.28
#